data_AF-A0A816B5E5-F1
#
_entry.id   AF-A0A816B5E5-F1
#
_cell.length_a   1.000
_cell.length_b   1.000
_cell.length_c   1.000
_cell.angle_alpha   90.00
_cell.angle_beta   90.00
_cell.angle_gamma   90.00
#
_symmetry.space_group_name_H-M   'P 1'
#
loop_
_entity.id
_entity.type
_entity.pdbx_description
1 polymer ?
#
loop_
_entity_poly.entity_id
_entity_poly.type
_entity_poly.pdbx_seq_one_letter_code
_entity_poly.pdbx_strand_id
1 'polypeptide(L)'
;MAEGGGSSRRDGKRYTDLSNEPDKPLPPLQKFTNQPVPQLQDAVKSIHNALQKLPSVQDRVWRGINGNIVGQYKANSVHVWWGASSCSDQVHVTETFLDKKSDRTLFSIKCYEGKIIKNHSAFPNESEIVLPPGTCLRVKSLSNIAAKVHIIDMEQIPYEEPSPEIAPTSSASTDEHHVYLIWLDGFVNKSKDNIETQEQLRQLNNNFKSFEKPDRCESFINQSTNHSRIIIIVGGQIGRQFVPKVHDYAHLKTIFVFCMNKVENEKWVKNHDKVTSLFFSATELF
;
A
#
# COMPACT_ATOMS: atom_id res chain seq x y z
N MET A 1 7.56 56.05 -10.45
CA MET A 1 8.32 55.37 -9.36
C MET A 1 7.82 53.95 -9.30
N ALA A 2 8.62 53.01 -9.80
CA ALA A 2 8.30 51.59 -9.84
C ALA A 2 9.01 50.93 -8.65
N GLU A 3 8.25 50.32 -7.74
CA GLU A 3 8.82 49.48 -6.69
C GLU A 3 8.88 48.04 -7.17
N GLY A 4 10.11 47.52 -7.22
CA GLY A 4 10.40 46.15 -7.61
C GLY A 4 10.10 45.17 -6.48
N GLY A 5 9.22 44.21 -6.77
CA GLY A 5 9.08 42.97 -6.00
C GLY A 5 9.90 41.87 -6.65
N GLY A 6 11.16 41.72 -6.24
CA GLY A 6 12.02 40.61 -6.65
C GLY A 6 11.45 39.29 -6.15
N SER A 7 10.85 38.51 -7.06
CA SER A 7 10.47 37.12 -6.79
C SER A 7 11.73 36.26 -6.70
N SER A 8 12.18 35.99 -5.47
CA SER A 8 13.24 35.03 -5.21
C SER A 8 12.74 33.64 -5.62
N ARG A 9 13.23 33.14 -6.76
CA ARG A 9 13.17 31.72 -7.13
C ARG A 9 13.82 30.91 -6.00
N ARG A 10 13.01 30.26 -5.17
CA ARG A 10 13.49 29.29 -4.19
C ARG A 10 13.56 27.93 -4.86
N ASP A 11 14.79 27.48 -4.99
CA ASP A 11 15.32 26.14 -5.25
C ASP A 11 14.31 25.02 -5.52
N GLY A 12 14.46 24.38 -6.69
CA GLY A 12 13.76 23.17 -7.11
C GLY A 12 14.14 21.92 -6.30
N LYS A 13 14.12 22.00 -4.97
CA LYS A 13 14.22 20.85 -4.07
C LYS A 13 12.86 20.18 -4.01
N ARG A 14 12.80 18.86 -4.27
CA ARG A 14 11.56 18.09 -4.12
C ARG A 14 11.27 17.94 -2.63
N TYR A 15 10.00 17.84 -2.27
CA TYR A 15 9.56 17.75 -0.87
C TYR A 15 10.19 16.57 -0.12
N THR A 16 10.47 15.48 -0.84
CA THR A 16 11.12 14.26 -0.32
C THR A 16 12.61 14.45 -0.01
N ASP A 17 13.22 15.55 -0.44
CA ASP A 17 14.64 15.87 -0.20
C ASP A 17 14.85 16.75 1.04
N LEU A 18 13.76 17.11 1.74
CA LEU A 18 13.82 17.90 2.97
C LEU A 18 13.91 16.95 4.16
N SER A 19 15.00 17.04 4.93
CA SER A 19 15.20 16.27 6.16
C SER A 19 14.17 16.60 7.25
N ASN A 20 13.53 17.76 7.14
CA ASN A 20 12.43 18.20 7.99
C ASN A 20 11.26 18.54 7.06
N GLU A 21 10.08 17.99 7.32
CA GLU A 21 8.88 18.43 6.62
C GLU A 21 8.73 19.95 6.77
N PRO A 22 8.40 20.69 5.70
CA PRO A 22 8.19 22.13 5.81
C PRO A 22 7.08 22.43 6.81
N ASP A 23 7.41 23.21 7.84
CA ASP A 23 6.49 23.67 8.90
C ASP A 23 5.30 24.49 8.37
N LYS A 24 5.27 24.78 7.07
CA LYS A 24 4.19 25.51 6.41
C LYS A 24 3.57 24.63 5.32
N PRO A 25 2.26 24.32 5.41
CA PRO A 25 1.58 23.59 4.36
C PRO A 25 1.64 24.38 3.06
N LEU A 26 1.79 23.66 1.94
CA LEU A 26 1.66 24.28 0.63
C LEU A 26 0.24 24.86 0.50
N PRO A 27 0.10 26.11 0.01
CA PRO A 27 -1.22 26.67 -0.21
C PRO A 27 -1.98 25.80 -1.22
N PRO A 28 -3.30 25.58 -1.04
CA PRO A 28 -4.11 24.86 -2.01
C PRO A 28 -3.95 25.48 -3.41
N LEU A 29 -4.02 24.64 -4.44
CA LEU A 29 -4.18 25.16 -5.81
C LEU A 29 -5.37 26.12 -5.81
N GLN A 30 -5.26 27.25 -6.51
CA GLN A 30 -6.17 28.40 -6.37
C GLN A 30 -7.67 28.06 -6.49
N LYS A 31 -8.00 27.02 -7.28
CA LYS A 31 -9.36 26.50 -7.49
C LYS A 31 -9.90 25.59 -6.36
N PHE A 32 -9.02 25.16 -5.47
CA PHE A 32 -9.29 24.29 -4.32
C PHE A 32 -9.16 25.04 -2.98
N THR A 33 -8.96 26.36 -3.03
CA THR A 33 -9.00 27.20 -1.83
C THR A 33 -10.36 27.03 -1.14
N ASN A 34 -10.36 26.68 0.14
CA ASN A 34 -11.55 26.41 0.97
C ASN A 34 -12.35 25.13 0.63
N GLN A 35 -11.80 24.22 -0.17
CA GLN A 35 -12.37 22.88 -0.31
C GLN A 35 -11.92 21.98 0.86
N PRO A 36 -12.75 21.04 1.34
CA PRO A 36 -12.32 20.04 2.30
C PRO A 36 -11.18 19.20 1.71
N VAL A 37 -10.20 18.86 2.56
CA VAL A 37 -9.10 17.95 2.16
C VAL A 37 -9.73 16.58 1.87
N PRO A 38 -9.49 15.97 0.70
CA PRO A 38 -10.03 14.65 0.39
C PRO A 38 -9.51 13.63 1.39
N GLN A 39 -10.33 12.62 1.71
CA GLN A 39 -9.86 11.50 2.52
C GLN A 39 -8.76 10.74 1.78
N LEU A 40 -7.88 10.06 2.52
CA LEU A 40 -6.77 9.31 1.93
C LEU A 40 -7.27 8.28 0.90
N GLN A 41 -8.38 7.58 1.19
CA GLN A 41 -9.00 6.64 0.27
C GLN A 41 -9.41 7.29 -1.06
N ASP A 42 -10.03 8.47 -1.00
CA ASP A 42 -10.48 9.20 -2.18
C ASP A 42 -9.30 9.72 -3.00
N ALA A 43 -8.26 10.21 -2.31
CA ALA A 43 -7.02 10.66 -2.94
C ALA A 43 -6.31 9.51 -3.67
N VAL A 44 -6.15 8.35 -3.01
CA VAL A 44 -5.54 7.15 -3.60
C VAL A 44 -6.36 6.64 -4.77
N LYS A 45 -7.70 6.55 -4.64
CA LYS A 45 -8.60 6.13 -5.71
C LYS A 45 -8.54 7.07 -6.92
N SER A 46 -8.49 8.39 -6.67
CA SER A 46 -8.37 9.41 -7.71
C SER A 46 -7.05 9.28 -8.48
N ILE A 47 -5.93 9.13 -7.76
CA ILE A 47 -4.61 8.91 -8.36
C ILE A 47 -4.61 7.61 -9.17
N HIS A 48 -5.11 6.50 -8.62
CA HIS A 48 -5.20 5.23 -9.34
C HIS A 48 -5.99 5.38 -10.65
N ASN A 49 -7.19 5.96 -10.58
CA ASN A 49 -8.04 6.17 -11.75
C ASN A 49 -7.40 7.08 -12.81
N ALA A 50 -6.67 8.11 -12.38
CA ALA A 50 -5.94 8.99 -13.29
C ALA A 50 -4.79 8.23 -13.98
N LEU A 51 -3.99 7.49 -13.22
CA LEU A 51 -2.87 6.69 -13.74
C LEU A 51 -3.33 5.62 -14.75
N GLN A 52 -4.52 5.02 -14.57
CA GLN A 52 -5.07 4.05 -15.53
C GLN A 52 -5.34 4.65 -16.92
N LYS A 53 -5.60 5.96 -17.01
CA LYS A 53 -5.90 6.64 -18.28
C LYS A 53 -4.65 7.12 -19.02
N LEU A 54 -3.49 7.05 -18.39
CA LEU A 54 -2.23 7.52 -18.95
C LEU A 54 -1.53 6.41 -19.75
N PRO A 55 -0.79 6.80 -20.81
CA PRO A 55 0.01 5.84 -21.56
C PRO A 55 1.08 5.21 -20.67
N SER A 56 1.24 3.90 -20.82
CA SER A 56 2.27 3.14 -20.14
C SER A 56 3.56 3.11 -20.97
N VAL A 57 4.70 3.07 -20.29
CA VAL A 57 6.02 2.76 -20.86
C VAL A 57 6.45 1.37 -20.40
N GLN A 58 7.05 0.61 -21.32
CA GLN A 58 7.62 -0.71 -21.07
C GLN A 58 9.13 -0.66 -21.30
N ASP A 59 9.82 0.13 -20.49
CA ASP A 59 11.25 0.36 -20.65
C ASP A 59 11.94 0.57 -19.31
N ARG A 60 13.25 0.81 -19.36
CA ARG A 60 14.08 1.12 -18.22
C ARG A 60 13.85 2.56 -17.76
N VAL A 61 13.53 2.70 -16.48
CA VAL A 61 13.35 3.98 -15.80
C VAL A 61 14.32 4.11 -14.63
N TRP A 62 14.58 5.35 -14.25
CA TRP A 62 15.58 5.71 -13.25
C TRP A 62 14.94 6.47 -12.10
N ARG A 63 15.34 6.13 -10.87
CA ARG A 63 14.99 6.86 -9.66
C ARG A 63 16.22 7.04 -8.81
N GLY A 64 16.41 8.24 -8.27
CA GLY A 64 17.56 8.59 -7.46
C GLY A 64 17.13 8.95 -6.06
N ILE A 65 17.94 8.56 -5.08
CA ILE A 65 17.85 9.08 -3.72
C ILE A 65 19.23 9.43 -3.17
N ASN A 66 19.28 10.37 -2.23
CA ASN A 66 20.47 10.65 -1.44
C ASN A 66 20.66 9.56 -0.37
N GLY A 67 21.91 9.21 -0.09
CA GLY A 67 22.32 8.16 0.83
C GLY A 67 22.60 6.81 0.16
N ASN A 68 23.42 6.00 0.84
CA ASN A 68 23.64 4.60 0.50
C ASN A 68 22.63 3.71 1.24
N ILE A 69 21.74 3.07 0.48
CA ILE A 69 20.73 2.14 1.02
C ILE A 69 20.89 0.72 0.49
N VAL A 70 21.98 0.41 -0.21
CA VAL A 70 22.20 -0.91 -0.84
C VAL A 70 22.06 -2.05 0.16
N GLY A 71 22.46 -1.84 1.42
CA GLY A 71 22.35 -2.84 2.50
C GLY A 71 20.92 -3.27 2.84
N GLN A 72 19.89 -2.53 2.39
CA GLN A 72 18.48 -2.89 2.56
C GLN A 72 17.98 -3.88 1.48
N TYR A 73 18.79 -4.11 0.44
CA TYR A 73 18.43 -4.93 -0.71
C TYR A 73 19.35 -6.15 -0.81
N LYS A 74 18.80 -7.26 -1.28
CA LYS A 74 19.55 -8.49 -1.58
C LYS A 74 19.26 -8.90 -3.01
N ALA A 75 20.26 -9.43 -3.73
CA ALA A 75 20.03 -9.99 -5.05
C ALA A 75 18.90 -11.04 -5.01
N ASN A 76 18.05 -11.05 -6.03
CA ASN A 76 16.83 -11.86 -6.16
C ASN A 76 15.71 -11.62 -5.13
N SER A 77 15.90 -10.72 -4.15
CA SER A 77 14.80 -10.35 -3.24
C SER A 77 13.70 -9.57 -3.98
N VAL A 78 12.45 -9.79 -3.55
CA VAL A 78 11.28 -9.09 -4.06
C VAL A 78 10.86 -8.01 -3.07
N HIS A 79 10.57 -6.82 -3.58
CA HIS A 79 10.14 -5.66 -2.82
C HIS A 79 8.86 -5.09 -3.41
N VAL A 80 7.93 -4.69 -2.54
CA VAL A 80 6.72 -3.98 -2.96
C VAL A 80 6.88 -2.51 -2.61
N TRP A 81 6.83 -1.65 -3.63
CA TRP A 81 6.79 -0.20 -3.44
C TRP A 81 5.34 0.25 -3.29
N TRP A 82 4.89 0.36 -2.05
CA TRP A 82 3.50 0.68 -1.71
C TRP A 82 3.07 2.10 -2.12
N GLY A 83 4.01 3.05 -2.17
CA GLY A 83 3.75 4.41 -2.65
C GLY A 83 3.96 4.58 -4.15
N ALA A 84 3.30 5.57 -4.75
CA ALA A 84 3.62 6.00 -6.11
C ALA A 84 5.07 6.51 -6.17
N SER A 85 5.83 6.06 -7.16
CA SER A 85 7.27 6.37 -7.24
C SER A 85 7.59 7.16 -8.51
N SER A 86 8.03 8.41 -8.33
CA SER A 86 8.51 9.28 -9.42
C SER A 86 9.86 8.77 -9.93
N CYS A 87 9.95 8.67 -11.26
CA CYS A 87 11.08 8.18 -12.05
C CYS A 87 11.25 9.05 -13.31
N SER A 88 12.36 8.85 -14.03
CA SER A 88 12.62 9.45 -15.33
C SER A 88 13.12 8.39 -16.31
N ASP A 89 12.85 8.56 -17.60
CA ASP A 89 13.50 7.76 -18.65
C ASP A 89 14.94 8.22 -18.91
N GLN A 90 15.34 9.39 -18.41
CA GLN A 90 16.69 9.93 -18.52
C GLN A 90 17.45 9.80 -17.19
N VAL A 91 18.56 9.06 -17.20
CA VAL A 91 19.45 8.96 -16.03
C VAL A 91 20.00 10.33 -15.61
N HIS A 92 20.37 11.18 -16.56
CA HIS A 92 20.93 12.50 -16.27
C HIS A 92 19.96 13.40 -15.52
N VAL A 93 18.67 13.34 -15.85
CA VAL A 93 17.61 14.05 -15.11
C VAL A 93 17.57 13.57 -13.68
N THR A 94 17.71 12.27 -13.45
CA THR A 94 17.72 11.72 -12.09
C THR A 94 18.93 12.19 -11.28
N GLU A 95 20.09 12.32 -11.92
CA GLU A 95 21.32 12.79 -11.27
C GLU A 95 21.31 14.26 -10.86
N THR A 96 20.48 15.11 -11.47
CA THR A 96 20.41 16.53 -11.08
C THR A 96 19.78 16.72 -9.69
N PHE A 97 18.98 15.76 -9.23
CA PHE A 97 18.37 15.77 -7.89
C PHE A 97 19.28 15.24 -6.78
N LEU A 98 20.45 14.71 -7.13
CA LEU A 98 21.34 14.04 -6.19
C LEU A 98 22.49 14.94 -5.75
N ASP A 99 22.81 14.91 -4.47
CA ASP A 99 24.02 15.55 -3.97
C ASP A 99 25.25 14.78 -4.45
N LYS A 100 25.97 15.39 -5.40
CA LYS A 100 27.15 14.79 -6.02
C LYS A 100 28.31 14.59 -5.03
N LYS A 101 28.29 15.26 -3.86
CA LYS A 101 29.36 15.20 -2.85
C LYS A 101 29.14 14.11 -1.81
N SER A 102 27.93 13.58 -1.67
CA SER A 102 27.57 12.52 -0.72
C SER A 102 27.25 11.21 -1.43
N ASP A 103 27.05 10.16 -0.63
CA ASP A 103 26.59 8.88 -1.13
C ASP A 103 25.20 9.02 -1.74
N ARG A 104 24.98 8.32 -2.85
CA ARG A 104 23.69 8.32 -3.54
C ARG A 104 23.40 6.96 -4.14
N THR A 105 22.12 6.63 -4.18
CA THR A 105 21.61 5.38 -4.74
C THR A 105 20.74 5.66 -5.96
N LEU A 106 21.08 5.03 -7.09
CA LEU A 106 20.30 5.03 -8.31
C LEU A 106 19.61 3.67 -8.47
N PHE A 107 18.30 3.69 -8.63
CA PHE A 107 17.52 2.55 -9.04
C PHE A 107 17.43 2.53 -10.55
N SER A 108 17.82 1.41 -11.16
CA SER A 108 17.61 1.15 -12.58
C SER A 108 16.54 0.09 -12.71
N ILE A 109 15.34 0.47 -13.17
CA ILE A 109 14.15 -0.36 -13.06
C ILE A 109 13.63 -0.66 -14.46
N LYS A 110 13.65 -1.93 -14.88
CA LYS A 110 12.93 -2.36 -16.08
C LYS A 110 11.45 -2.52 -15.72
N CYS A 111 10.59 -1.59 -16.15
CA CYS A 111 9.16 -1.60 -15.84
C CYS A 111 8.31 -2.04 -17.05
N TYR A 112 7.08 -2.50 -16.81
CA TYR A 112 6.09 -2.81 -17.86
C TYR A 112 4.83 -1.92 -17.78
N GLU A 113 4.66 -1.13 -16.73
CA GLU A 113 3.48 -0.26 -16.55
C GLU A 113 3.79 1.13 -15.97
N GLY A 114 5.02 1.63 -16.17
CA GLY A 114 5.34 3.00 -15.79
C GLY A 114 4.43 4.00 -16.51
N LYS A 115 3.85 4.96 -15.81
CA LYS A 115 2.88 5.91 -16.37
C LYS A 115 3.55 7.22 -16.76
N ILE A 116 3.47 7.59 -18.03
CA ILE A 116 4.05 8.84 -18.51
C ILE A 116 3.16 9.99 -18.07
N ILE A 117 3.67 10.86 -17.19
CA ILE A 117 2.95 12.03 -16.66
C ILE A 117 3.53 13.36 -17.15
N LYS A 118 4.44 13.34 -18.13
CA LYS A 118 5.13 14.52 -18.66
C LYS A 118 4.19 15.72 -18.96
N ASN A 119 3.02 15.46 -19.53
CA ASN A 119 2.05 16.50 -19.88
C ASN A 119 1.21 17.03 -18.70
N HIS A 120 1.33 16.39 -17.54
CA HIS A 120 0.61 16.70 -16.31
C HIS A 120 1.57 17.10 -15.16
N SER A 121 2.88 17.02 -15.38
CA SER A 121 3.91 17.40 -14.42
C SER A 121 4.06 18.92 -14.34
N ALA A 122 4.35 19.42 -13.14
CA ALA A 122 4.77 20.81 -12.94
C ALA A 122 6.14 21.10 -13.58
N PHE A 123 6.91 20.06 -13.94
CA PHE A 123 8.24 20.14 -14.52
C PHE A 123 8.35 19.30 -15.82
N PRO A 124 7.88 19.83 -16.96
CA PRO A 124 7.76 19.06 -18.21
C PRO A 124 9.08 18.52 -18.76
N ASN A 125 10.21 19.11 -18.35
CA ASN A 125 11.55 18.76 -18.84
C ASN A 125 12.12 17.49 -18.18
N GLU A 126 11.46 16.96 -17.17
CA GLU A 126 11.97 15.81 -16.40
C GLU A 126 11.62 14.46 -17.04
N SER A 127 10.85 14.45 -18.15
CA SER A 127 10.29 13.25 -18.77
C SER A 127 9.72 12.29 -17.71
N GLU A 128 8.89 12.86 -16.83
CA GLU A 128 8.50 12.21 -15.60
C GLU A 128 7.60 10.99 -15.86
N ILE A 129 7.97 9.89 -15.24
CA ILE A 129 7.25 8.61 -15.26
C ILE A 129 6.95 8.23 -13.82
N VAL A 130 5.72 7.81 -13.55
CA VAL A 130 5.31 7.33 -12.22
C VAL A 130 5.12 5.83 -12.27
N LEU A 131 5.82 5.11 -11.40
CA LEU A 131 5.47 3.73 -11.08
C LEU A 131 4.25 3.75 -10.13
N PRO A 132 3.16 3.04 -10.45
CA PRO A 132 1.98 3.01 -9.60
C PRO A 132 2.26 2.49 -8.17
N PRO A 133 1.44 2.88 -7.17
CA PRO A 133 1.42 2.21 -5.87
C PRO A 133 1.29 0.69 -6.00
N GLY A 134 2.02 -0.06 -5.18
CA GLY A 134 2.00 -1.53 -5.20
C GLY A 134 2.91 -2.17 -6.26
N THR A 135 3.81 -1.40 -6.86
CA THR A 135 4.76 -1.92 -7.86
C THR A 135 5.68 -2.97 -7.22
N CYS A 136 5.67 -4.19 -7.76
CA CYS A 136 6.50 -5.30 -7.30
C CYS A 136 7.79 -5.38 -8.10
N LEU A 137 8.93 -5.38 -7.41
CA LEU A 137 10.25 -5.27 -8.00
C LEU A 137 11.16 -6.38 -7.50
N ARG A 138 11.77 -7.14 -8.42
CA ARG A 138 12.82 -8.10 -8.10
C ARG A 138 14.18 -7.46 -8.32
N VAL A 139 15.05 -7.54 -7.31
CA VAL A 139 16.45 -7.09 -7.40
C VAL A 139 17.22 -8.04 -8.31
N LYS A 140 17.83 -7.51 -9.37
CA LYS A 140 18.67 -8.25 -10.32
C LYS A 140 20.13 -8.20 -9.93
N SER A 141 20.63 -7.01 -9.63
CA SER A 141 22.01 -6.82 -9.23
C SER A 141 22.20 -5.59 -8.35
N LEU A 142 23.25 -5.64 -7.54
CA LEU A 142 23.71 -4.53 -6.72
C LEU A 142 25.12 -4.21 -7.20
N SER A 143 25.38 -2.96 -7.57
CA SER A 143 26.68 -2.55 -8.08
C SER A 143 27.10 -1.18 -7.55
N ASN A 144 28.39 -0.92 -7.62
CA ASN A 144 28.97 0.38 -7.33
C ASN A 144 29.77 0.80 -8.57
N ILE A 145 29.37 1.90 -9.20
CA ILE A 145 30.00 2.40 -10.43
C ILE A 145 31.04 3.48 -10.19
N ALA A 146 31.04 4.09 -9.00
CA ALA A 146 32.02 5.09 -8.55
C ALA A 146 31.91 5.23 -7.03
N ALA A 147 32.99 5.61 -6.33
CA ALA A 147 33.09 5.55 -4.86
C ALA A 147 31.83 5.88 -4.02
N LYS A 148 30.99 6.83 -4.45
CA LYS A 148 29.77 7.30 -3.76
C LYS A 148 28.47 7.07 -4.55
N VAL A 149 28.50 6.25 -5.60
CA VAL A 149 27.37 6.01 -6.51
C VAL A 149 27.03 4.54 -6.55
N HIS A 150 25.92 4.23 -5.91
CA HIS A 150 25.41 2.87 -5.81
C HIS A 150 24.27 2.66 -6.80
N ILE A 151 24.22 1.49 -7.43
CA ILE A 151 23.14 1.11 -8.33
C ILE A 151 22.44 -0.14 -7.82
N ILE A 152 21.11 -0.08 -7.77
CA ILE A 152 20.22 -1.21 -7.55
C ILE A 152 19.46 -1.45 -8.85
N ASP A 153 19.84 -2.51 -9.58
CA ASP A 153 19.14 -2.93 -10.79
C ASP A 153 17.95 -3.81 -10.42
N MET A 154 16.78 -3.50 -10.95
CA MET A 154 15.54 -4.18 -10.65
C MET A 154 14.72 -4.42 -11.91
N GLU A 155 13.90 -5.47 -11.87
CA GLU A 155 12.86 -5.69 -12.87
C GLU A 155 11.50 -5.68 -12.16
N GLN A 156 10.54 -5.00 -12.78
CA GLN A 156 9.16 -5.10 -12.36
C GLN A 156 8.62 -6.48 -12.71
N ILE A 157 7.96 -7.10 -11.74
CA ILE A 157 7.35 -8.41 -11.87
C ILE A 157 5.87 -8.31 -11.51
N PRO A 158 5.01 -9.19 -12.05
CA PRO A 158 3.69 -9.40 -11.48
C PRO A 158 3.85 -9.75 -9.99
N TYR A 159 2.92 -9.28 -9.15
CA TYR A 159 2.88 -9.76 -7.78
C TYR A 159 2.53 -11.24 -7.79
N GLU A 160 3.50 -12.07 -7.42
CA GLU A 160 3.31 -13.47 -7.10
C GLU A 160 3.38 -13.56 -5.57
N GLU A 161 2.27 -13.95 -4.95
CA GLU A 161 2.24 -14.33 -3.54
C GLU A 161 3.43 -15.26 -3.24
N PRO A 162 4.26 -14.98 -2.23
CA PRO A 162 5.34 -15.89 -1.87
C PRO A 162 4.73 -17.24 -1.52
N SER A 163 4.97 -18.23 -2.38
CA SER A 163 4.55 -19.60 -2.17
C SER A 163 5.16 -20.07 -0.85
N PRO A 164 4.38 -20.65 0.10
CA PRO A 164 4.97 -21.28 1.26
C PRO A 164 5.97 -22.32 0.78
N GLU A 165 7.21 -22.28 1.29
CA GLU A 165 8.34 -23.10 0.86
C GLU A 165 7.90 -24.55 0.54
N ILE A 166 8.17 -24.96 -0.70
CA ILE A 166 7.72 -26.21 -1.30
C ILE A 166 8.30 -27.41 -0.54
N ALA A 167 7.44 -28.20 0.12
CA ALA A 167 7.63 -29.64 0.23
C ALA A 167 7.41 -30.28 -1.16
N PRO A 168 8.19 -31.30 -1.56
CA PRO A 168 8.34 -31.64 -2.96
C PRO A 168 7.09 -32.29 -3.57
N THR A 169 6.84 -31.88 -4.81
CA THR A 169 6.20 -32.63 -5.91
C THR A 169 4.79 -33.16 -5.71
N SER A 170 3.82 -32.58 -6.42
CA SER A 170 2.96 -33.32 -7.36
C SER A 170 2.07 -32.36 -8.15
N SER A 171 1.80 -32.75 -9.39
CA SER A 171 1.12 -32.05 -10.47
C SER A 171 -0.33 -31.62 -10.19
N ALA A 172 -0.67 -30.46 -10.78
CA ALA A 172 -1.98 -30.08 -11.30
C ALA A 172 -3.16 -30.03 -10.29
N SER A 173 -3.27 -28.91 -9.58
CA SER A 173 -4.57 -28.26 -9.33
C SER A 173 -4.40 -26.76 -9.55
N THR A 174 -5.33 -26.15 -10.26
CA THR A 174 -5.56 -24.70 -10.17
C THR A 174 -6.05 -24.42 -8.76
N ASP A 175 -5.12 -24.27 -7.81
CA ASP A 175 -5.41 -23.92 -6.42
C ASP A 175 -5.90 -22.47 -6.40
N GLU A 176 -7.19 -22.30 -6.62
CA GLU A 176 -7.90 -21.05 -6.47
C GLU A 176 -7.82 -20.65 -4.99
N HIS A 177 -6.91 -19.73 -4.67
CA HIS A 177 -6.75 -19.21 -3.31
C HIS A 177 -7.99 -18.41 -2.92
N HIS A 178 -8.90 -19.05 -2.18
CA HIS A 178 -10.12 -18.42 -1.69
C HIS A 178 -9.83 -17.59 -0.44
N VAL A 179 -10.08 -16.28 -0.52
CA VAL A 179 -10.06 -15.39 0.65
C VAL A 179 -11.49 -15.18 1.13
N TYR A 180 -11.85 -15.70 2.29
CA TYR A 180 -13.13 -15.41 2.95
C TYR A 180 -13.01 -14.16 3.81
N LEU A 181 -13.89 -13.19 3.56
CA LEU A 181 -14.13 -12.09 4.48
C LEU A 181 -15.37 -12.39 5.31
N ILE A 182 -15.22 -12.46 6.63
CA ILE A 182 -16.29 -12.83 7.53
C ILE A 182 -16.59 -11.67 8.47
N TRP A 183 -17.86 -11.31 8.64
CA TRP A 183 -18.31 -10.40 9.68
C TRP A 183 -19.15 -11.13 10.73
N LEU A 184 -18.61 -11.27 11.95
CA LEU A 184 -19.28 -11.86 13.10
C LEU A 184 -19.74 -10.75 14.07
N ASP A 185 -21.04 -10.44 14.04
CA ASP A 185 -21.65 -9.49 14.96
C ASP A 185 -23.12 -9.87 15.24
N GLY A 186 -23.54 -9.84 16.51
CA GLY A 186 -24.88 -10.22 16.95
C GLY A 186 -26.00 -9.29 16.44
N PHE A 187 -25.62 -8.15 15.85
CA PHE A 187 -26.49 -7.15 15.25
C PHE A 187 -26.21 -6.94 13.76
N VAL A 188 -25.41 -7.81 13.12
CA VAL A 188 -24.94 -7.63 11.72
C VAL A 188 -26.09 -7.40 10.72
N ASN A 189 -27.28 -7.95 10.94
CA ASN A 189 -28.45 -7.75 10.05
C ASN A 189 -29.54 -6.84 10.63
N LYS A 190 -29.28 -6.11 11.72
CA LYS A 190 -30.34 -5.44 12.51
C LYS A 190 -30.47 -3.93 12.28
N SER A 191 -29.47 -3.27 11.68
CA SER A 191 -29.51 -1.84 11.37
C SER A 191 -29.32 -1.58 9.88
N LYS A 192 -29.87 -0.46 9.41
CA LYS A 192 -29.68 0.02 8.03
C LYS A 192 -28.19 0.20 7.72
N ASP A 193 -27.45 0.83 8.64
CA ASP A 193 -26.01 1.06 8.52
C ASP A 193 -25.22 -0.24 8.37
N ASN A 194 -25.59 -1.30 9.09
CA ASN A 194 -24.93 -2.60 8.95
C ASN A 194 -25.26 -3.26 7.62
N ILE A 195 -26.49 -3.11 7.11
CA ILE A 195 -26.89 -3.61 5.79
C ILE A 195 -26.09 -2.89 4.69
N GLU A 196 -26.00 -1.56 4.74
CA GLU A 196 -25.19 -0.76 3.79
C GLU A 196 -23.70 -1.15 3.87
N THR A 197 -23.17 -1.34 5.08
CA THR A 197 -21.79 -1.81 5.28
C THR A 197 -21.59 -3.21 4.68
N GLN A 198 -22.54 -4.13 4.86
CA GLN A 198 -22.47 -5.46 4.25
C GLN A 198 -22.46 -5.39 2.71
N GLU A 199 -23.22 -4.48 2.10
CA GLU A 199 -23.20 -4.29 0.65
C GLU A 199 -21.82 -3.83 0.16
N GLN A 200 -21.18 -2.90 0.87
CA GLN A 200 -19.82 -2.45 0.56
C GLN A 200 -18.81 -3.58 0.71
N LEU A 201 -18.90 -4.38 1.78
CA LEU A 201 -18.00 -5.53 1.99
C LEU A 201 -18.19 -6.62 0.94
N ARG A 202 -19.42 -6.84 0.45
CA ARG A 202 -19.69 -7.76 -0.67
C ARG A 202 -19.08 -7.30 -1.98
N GLN A 203 -19.03 -5.98 -2.22
CA GLN A 203 -18.36 -5.43 -3.41
C GLN A 203 -16.84 -5.59 -3.35
N LEU A 204 -16.26 -5.58 -2.15
CA LEU A 204 -14.82 -5.77 -1.95
C LEU A 204 -14.39 -7.25 -2.02
N ASN A 205 -15.24 -8.17 -1.56
CA ASN A 205 -14.92 -9.60 -1.54
C ASN A 205 -16.13 -10.47 -1.91
N ASN A 206 -16.03 -11.17 -3.04
CA ASN A 206 -17.07 -12.07 -3.56
C ASN A 206 -17.41 -13.24 -2.61
N ASN A 207 -16.49 -13.58 -1.69
CA ASN A 207 -16.64 -14.63 -0.68
C ASN A 207 -17.03 -14.06 0.70
N PHE A 208 -17.63 -12.86 0.75
CA PHE A 208 -18.12 -12.29 2.00
C PHE A 208 -19.21 -13.16 2.66
N LYS A 209 -19.09 -13.37 3.98
CA LYS A 209 -20.08 -14.03 4.84
C LYS A 209 -20.35 -13.21 6.10
N SER A 210 -21.60 -13.17 6.56
CA SER A 210 -21.97 -12.57 7.84
C SER A 210 -22.58 -13.62 8.77
N PHE A 211 -22.28 -13.52 10.06
CA PHE A 211 -22.79 -14.42 11.09
C PHE A 211 -23.25 -13.61 12.31
N GLU A 212 -24.42 -13.95 12.84
CA GLU A 212 -24.90 -13.42 14.13
C GLU A 212 -24.48 -14.27 15.32
N LYS A 213 -24.25 -15.57 15.08
CA LYS A 213 -24.00 -16.57 16.11
C LYS A 213 -22.55 -17.07 16.02
N PRO A 214 -21.76 -16.99 17.11
CA PRO A 214 -20.38 -17.46 17.14
C PRO A 214 -20.22 -18.92 16.72
N ASP A 215 -21.08 -19.82 17.22
CA ASP A 215 -20.99 -21.27 16.95
C ASP A 215 -21.11 -21.60 15.45
N ARG A 216 -21.92 -20.83 14.72
CA ARG A 216 -22.07 -20.99 13.26
C ARG A 216 -20.83 -20.50 12.52
N CYS A 217 -20.24 -19.39 12.97
CA CYS A 217 -19.00 -18.87 12.42
C CYS A 217 -17.86 -19.87 12.65
N GLU A 218 -17.72 -20.39 13.87
CA GLU A 218 -16.70 -21.39 14.22
C GLU A 218 -16.85 -22.67 13.40
N SER A 219 -18.08 -23.18 13.26
CA SER A 219 -18.35 -24.36 12.42
C SER A 219 -17.94 -24.14 10.98
N PHE A 220 -18.19 -22.95 10.42
CA PHE A 220 -17.79 -22.60 9.06
C PHE A 220 -16.26 -22.57 8.91
N ILE A 221 -15.57 -21.94 9.86
CA ILE A 221 -14.11 -21.85 9.89
C ILE A 221 -13.48 -23.26 9.95
N ASN A 222 -13.99 -24.13 10.83
CA ASN A 222 -13.52 -25.51 10.98
C ASN A 222 -13.76 -26.37 9.73
N GLN A 223 -14.83 -26.10 8.97
CA GLN A 223 -15.15 -26.81 7.73
C GLN A 223 -14.41 -26.25 6.51
N SER A 224 -13.79 -25.08 6.64
CA SER A 224 -13.05 -24.45 5.55
C SER A 224 -11.71 -25.17 5.31
N THR A 225 -11.28 -25.27 4.06
CA THR A 225 -10.06 -25.99 3.69
C THR A 225 -8.80 -25.24 4.15
N ASN A 226 -7.70 -25.96 4.40
CA ASN A 226 -6.41 -25.37 4.78
C ASN A 226 -5.81 -24.42 3.73
N HIS A 227 -6.32 -24.44 2.49
CA HIS A 227 -5.91 -23.55 1.40
C HIS A 227 -6.67 -22.22 1.41
N SER A 228 -7.74 -22.11 2.20
CA SER A 228 -8.53 -20.88 2.34
C SER A 228 -7.87 -19.91 3.31
N ARG A 229 -7.91 -18.62 3.01
CA ARG A 229 -7.45 -17.56 3.93
C ARG A 229 -8.68 -16.87 4.49
N ILE A 230 -8.77 -16.80 5.81
CA ILE A 230 -9.92 -16.19 6.48
C ILE A 230 -9.47 -14.87 7.13
N ILE A 231 -10.24 -13.83 6.82
CA ILE A 231 -10.20 -12.52 7.46
C ILE A 231 -11.51 -12.34 8.22
N ILE A 232 -11.45 -12.03 9.51
CA ILE A 232 -12.64 -11.87 10.35
C ILE A 232 -12.74 -10.44 10.88
N ILE A 233 -13.92 -9.84 10.74
CA ILE A 233 -14.37 -8.63 11.44
C ILE A 233 -15.29 -9.11 12.59
N VAL A 234 -14.91 -8.87 13.85
CA VAL A 234 -15.71 -9.26 15.02
C VAL A 234 -16.20 -8.06 15.82
N GLY A 235 -17.47 -8.09 16.23
CA GLY A 235 -18.01 -7.16 17.20
C GLY A 235 -17.30 -7.29 18.55
N GLY A 236 -16.86 -6.19 19.19
CA GLY A 236 -15.96 -6.25 20.36
C GLY A 236 -16.41 -7.14 21.52
N GLN A 237 -17.71 -7.18 21.85
CA GLN A 237 -18.23 -8.07 22.91
C GLN A 237 -18.10 -9.55 22.54
N ILE A 238 -18.40 -9.90 21.28
CA ILE A 238 -18.30 -11.27 20.77
C ILE A 238 -16.83 -11.66 20.58
N GLY A 239 -16.01 -10.73 20.07
CA GLY A 239 -14.58 -10.92 19.84
C GLY A 239 -13.85 -11.39 21.09
N ARG A 240 -14.17 -10.83 22.27
CA ARG A 240 -13.57 -11.23 23.56
C ARG A 240 -13.72 -12.71 23.89
N GLN A 241 -14.84 -13.33 23.50
CA GLN A 241 -15.11 -14.74 23.79
C GLN A 241 -14.72 -15.64 22.63
N PHE A 242 -14.75 -15.12 21.40
CA PHE A 242 -14.55 -15.87 20.18
C PHE A 242 -13.08 -15.98 19.78
N VAL A 243 -12.34 -14.85 19.80
CA VAL A 243 -10.94 -14.79 19.33
C VAL A 243 -10.02 -15.77 20.07
N PRO A 244 -10.07 -15.91 21.41
CA PRO A 244 -9.22 -16.87 22.11
C PRO A 244 -9.40 -18.33 21.64
N LYS A 245 -10.58 -18.70 21.11
CA LYS A 245 -10.85 -20.07 20.64
C LYS A 245 -10.27 -20.36 19.26
N VAL A 246 -10.20 -19.35 18.40
CA VAL A 246 -9.90 -19.52 16.97
C VAL A 246 -8.56 -18.93 16.54
N HIS A 247 -7.90 -18.13 17.40
CA HIS A 247 -6.69 -17.40 17.03
C HIS A 247 -5.54 -18.31 16.57
N ASP A 248 -5.44 -19.54 17.07
CA ASP A 248 -4.37 -20.47 16.70
C ASP A 248 -4.57 -21.12 15.32
N TYR A 249 -5.72 -20.94 14.68
CA TYR A 249 -6.02 -21.62 13.41
C TYR A 249 -5.12 -21.11 12.28
N ALA A 250 -4.47 -22.04 11.57
CA ALA A 250 -3.46 -21.73 10.55
C ALA A 250 -4.03 -20.99 9.32
N HIS A 251 -5.30 -21.26 8.99
CA HIS A 251 -6.04 -20.65 7.88
C HIS A 251 -6.66 -19.29 8.25
N LEU A 252 -6.72 -18.95 9.54
CA LEU A 252 -7.12 -17.62 10.03
C LEU A 252 -5.89 -16.71 10.00
N LYS A 253 -5.88 -15.74 9.08
CA LYS A 253 -4.71 -14.88 8.83
C LYS A 253 -4.76 -13.59 9.65
N THR A 254 -5.93 -12.95 9.68
CA THR A 254 -6.10 -11.63 10.28
C THR A 254 -7.46 -11.51 10.95
N ILE A 255 -7.47 -10.89 12.13
CA ILE A 255 -8.67 -10.54 12.88
C ILE A 255 -8.73 -9.02 13.05
N PHE A 256 -9.83 -8.44 12.61
CA PHE A 256 -10.21 -7.05 12.84
C PHE A 256 -11.30 -7.02 13.91
N VAL A 257 -11.12 -6.15 14.91
CA VAL A 257 -12.13 -5.99 15.97
C VAL A 257 -12.84 -4.67 15.75
N PHE A 258 -14.13 -4.76 15.45
CA PHE A 258 -15.02 -3.62 15.30
C PHE A 258 -15.78 -3.39 16.61
N CYS A 259 -15.58 -2.26 17.29
CA CYS A 259 -16.28 -1.98 18.54
C CYS A 259 -16.44 -0.50 18.82
N MET A 260 -17.64 -0.08 19.20
CA MET A 260 -17.93 1.29 19.64
C MET A 260 -17.37 1.63 21.05
N ASN A 261 -16.86 0.65 21.80
CA ASN A 261 -16.35 0.84 23.16
C ASN A 261 -14.83 0.61 23.24
N LYS A 262 -14.09 1.72 23.31
CA LYS A 262 -12.62 1.78 23.22
C LYS A 262 -11.88 1.24 24.45
N VAL A 263 -12.37 1.53 25.66
CA VAL A 263 -11.59 1.40 26.90
C VAL A 263 -11.38 -0.07 27.33
N GLU A 264 -12.33 -0.96 27.04
CA GLU A 264 -12.24 -2.37 27.46
C GLU A 264 -11.47 -3.26 26.48
N ASN A 265 -11.34 -2.86 25.21
CA ASN A 265 -10.83 -3.75 24.15
C ASN A 265 -9.34 -3.58 23.84
N GLU A 266 -8.74 -2.45 24.21
CA GLU A 266 -7.30 -2.21 24.06
C GLU A 266 -6.42 -3.16 24.89
N LYS A 267 -6.96 -3.74 25.99
CA LYS A 267 -6.19 -4.60 26.90
C LYS A 267 -6.02 -6.03 26.39
N TRP A 268 -7.06 -6.63 25.81
CA TRP A 268 -7.00 -8.04 25.39
C TRP A 268 -6.49 -8.23 23.96
N VAL A 269 -6.68 -7.23 23.09
CA VAL A 269 -6.19 -7.26 21.70
C VAL A 269 -4.66 -7.28 21.64
N LYS A 270 -3.98 -6.63 22.60
CA LYS A 270 -2.51 -6.65 22.71
C LYS A 270 -1.91 -8.04 22.99
N ASN A 271 -2.72 -9.01 23.39
CA ASN A 271 -2.25 -10.36 23.73
C ASN A 271 -2.39 -11.36 22.57
N HIS A 272 -2.78 -10.92 21.36
CA HIS A 272 -3.04 -11.82 20.23
C HIS A 272 -2.37 -11.31 18.95
N ASP A 273 -1.31 -11.98 18.50
CA ASP A 273 -0.46 -11.54 17.38
C ASP A 273 -1.19 -11.43 16.03
N LYS A 274 -2.32 -12.13 15.86
CA LYS A 274 -3.15 -12.09 14.64
C LYS A 274 -4.24 -11.02 14.66
N VAL A 275 -4.38 -10.26 15.74
CA VAL A 275 -5.30 -9.12 15.78
C VAL A 275 -4.57 -7.89 15.25
N THR A 276 -4.88 -7.51 14.01
CA THR A 276 -4.11 -6.49 13.28
C THR A 276 -4.54 -5.07 13.60
N SER A 277 -5.85 -4.81 13.77
CA SER A 277 -6.35 -3.45 14.01
C SER A 277 -7.67 -3.42 14.81
N LEU A 278 -7.86 -2.34 15.59
CA LEU A 278 -9.11 -1.96 16.25
C LEU A 278 -9.79 -0.87 15.41
N PHE A 279 -11.06 -1.06 15.08
CA PHE A 279 -11.87 -0.07 14.36
C PHE A 279 -13.08 0.34 15.19
N PHE A 280 -13.35 1.64 15.22
CA PHE A 280 -14.39 2.24 16.07
C PHE A 280 -15.56 2.84 15.27
N SER A 281 -15.46 2.90 13.95
CA SER A 281 -16.53 3.36 13.07
C SER A 281 -16.48 2.66 11.72
N ALA A 282 -17.61 2.56 11.02
CA ALA A 282 -17.67 1.95 9.70
C ALA A 282 -16.72 2.68 8.72
N THR A 283 -16.56 3.99 8.87
CA THR A 283 -15.64 4.83 8.09
C THR A 283 -14.16 4.52 8.36
N GLU A 284 -13.80 3.93 9.49
CA GLU A 284 -12.43 3.46 9.73
C GLU A 284 -12.16 2.07 9.12
N LEU A 285 -13.23 1.36 8.75
CA LEU A 285 -13.16 0.04 8.15
C LEU A 285 -12.95 0.08 6.61
N PHE A 286 -13.07 1.27 6.00
CA PHE A 286 -12.90 1.57 4.57
C PHE A 286 -11.91 2.73 4.38
#